data_AF-A0A1Q2YL79-F1
#
_entry.id   AF-A0A1Q2YL79-F1
#
_cell.length_a   1.000
_cell.length_b   1.000
_cell.length_c   1.000
_cell.angle_alpha   90.00
_cell.angle_beta   90.00
_cell.angle_gamma   90.00
#
_symmetry.space_group_name_H-M   'P 1'
#
loop_
_entity.id
_entity.type
_entity.pdbx_description
1 polymer ?
#
loop_
_entity_poly.entity_id
_entity_poly.type
_entity_poly.pdbx_seq_one_letter_code
_entity_poly.pdbx_strand_id
1 'polypeptide(L)'
;MDLHASQIQGFFSIPVDNLYAEPNVLKWIKDNYKDTNNVMMVSPDAGGAKRVASLADKLDTQFALIHKERAKANEVSRMVLVGDVKGKSCILVDDMADTCGTLCKASDILLAEGAKEVIAIVTHGIFSGNAIERLNGSSLKKIVCTNSMPLSEHVKQCPILEIVDISPILAEAIRRLHNGESISYLFNNVVV
;
A
#
# COMPACT_ATOMS: atom_id res chain seq x y z
N MET A 1 4.02 13.30 -1.11
CA MET A 1 3.36 12.25 -0.30
C MET A 1 4.01 10.94 -0.66
N ASP A 2 4.35 10.13 0.33
CA ASP A 2 4.96 8.79 0.20
C ASP A 2 6.02 8.67 -0.90
N LEU A 3 7.06 9.50 -0.83
CA LEU A 3 8.25 9.32 -1.67
C LEU A 3 8.74 7.87 -1.61
N HIS A 4 8.95 7.26 -2.78
CA HIS A 4 9.44 5.88 -2.91
C HIS A 4 10.68 5.61 -2.05
N ALA A 5 11.58 6.60 -1.98
CA ALA A 5 12.72 6.60 -1.07
C ALA A 5 12.78 7.93 -0.31
N SER A 6 12.84 7.87 1.02
CA SER A 6 12.96 9.05 1.89
C SER A 6 14.16 9.95 1.55
N GLN A 7 15.23 9.36 1.02
CA GLN A 7 16.49 10.01 0.62
C GLN A 7 16.29 11.03 -0.50
N ILE A 8 15.20 10.94 -1.27
CA ILE A 8 14.87 11.89 -2.34
C ILE A 8 14.76 13.32 -1.79
N GLN A 9 14.37 13.51 -0.53
CA GLN A 9 14.38 14.84 0.11
C GLN A 9 15.77 15.49 0.07
N GLY A 10 16.84 14.69 0.24
CA GLY A 10 18.21 15.18 0.21
C GLY A 10 18.73 15.58 -1.18
N PHE A 11 17.95 15.34 -2.25
CA PHE A 11 18.28 15.83 -3.60
C PHE A 11 17.91 17.31 -3.79
N PHE A 12 17.14 17.88 -2.88
CA PHE A 12 16.70 19.27 -2.95
C PHE A 12 17.47 20.16 -1.98
N SER A 13 17.77 21.38 -2.40
CA SER A 13 18.32 22.43 -1.53
C SER A 13 17.24 23.27 -0.84
N ILE A 14 15.97 23.06 -1.20
CA ILE A 14 14.80 23.70 -0.58
C ILE A 14 14.14 22.73 0.41
N PRO A 15 13.38 23.21 1.41
CA PRO A 15 12.60 22.34 2.30
C PRO A 15 11.60 21.49 1.51
N VAL A 16 11.48 20.21 1.89
CA VAL A 16 10.52 19.26 1.30
C VAL A 16 9.75 18.57 2.41
N ASP A 17 8.46 18.84 2.51
CA ASP A 17 7.54 18.13 3.41
C ASP A 17 6.96 16.88 2.73
N ASN A 18 7.52 15.71 3.04
CA ASN A 18 6.95 14.44 2.59
C ASN A 18 5.82 13.99 3.51
N LEU A 19 4.58 14.23 3.10
CA LEU A 19 3.39 13.70 3.76
C LEU A 19 3.29 12.17 3.62
N TYR A 20 2.55 11.52 4.51
CA TYR A 20 2.35 10.07 4.51
C TYR A 20 0.86 9.74 4.45
N ALA A 21 0.47 8.75 3.65
CA ALA A 21 -0.88 8.19 3.66
C ALA A 21 -1.08 7.18 4.80
N GLU A 22 -0.03 6.80 5.52
CA GLU A 22 -0.06 5.81 6.60
C GLU A 22 -1.19 6.02 7.63
N PRO A 23 -1.46 7.24 8.14
CA PRO A 23 -2.59 7.47 9.05
C PRO A 23 -3.94 7.11 8.42
N ASN A 24 -4.14 7.46 7.14
CA ASN A 24 -5.38 7.18 6.41
C ASN A 24 -5.52 5.68 6.10
N VAL A 25 -4.41 5.01 5.78
CA VAL A 25 -4.37 3.55 5.61
C VAL A 25 -4.72 2.85 6.93
N LEU A 26 -4.14 3.27 8.06
CA LEU A 26 -4.46 2.73 9.38
C LEU A 26 -5.93 2.91 9.73
N LYS A 27 -6.49 4.10 9.49
CA LYS A 27 -7.92 4.35 9.68
C LYS A 27 -8.76 3.44 8.80
N TRP A 28 -8.44 3.34 7.51
CA TRP A 28 -9.15 2.47 6.57
C TRP A 28 -9.15 1.01 7.04
N ILE A 29 -8.00 0.50 7.49
CA ILE A 29 -7.89 -0.88 8.01
C ILE A 29 -8.76 -1.04 9.25
N LYS A 30 -8.68 -0.14 10.24
CA LYS A 30 -9.48 -0.21 11.48
C LYS A 30 -10.99 -0.13 11.22
N ASP A 31 -11.40 0.66 10.23
CA ASP A 31 -12.81 0.80 9.85
C ASP A 31 -13.36 -0.46 9.15
N ASN A 32 -12.51 -1.18 8.40
CA ASN A 32 -12.91 -2.37 7.64
C ASN A 32 -12.65 -3.70 8.38
N TYR A 33 -11.71 -3.72 9.32
CA TYR A 33 -11.29 -4.90 10.09
C TYR A 33 -11.41 -4.64 11.59
N LYS A 34 -12.55 -5.07 12.15
CA LYS A 34 -12.84 -4.92 13.60
C LYS A 34 -11.91 -5.75 14.48
N ASP A 35 -11.41 -6.88 13.97
CA ASP A 35 -10.46 -7.75 14.65
C ASP A 35 -9.15 -7.80 13.86
N THR A 36 -8.17 -7.00 14.28
CA THR A 36 -6.85 -6.91 13.65
C THR A 36 -5.92 -8.07 14.01
N ASN A 37 -6.28 -8.92 14.99
CA ASN A 37 -5.47 -10.09 15.35
C ASN A 37 -5.41 -11.13 14.22
N ASN A 38 -6.45 -11.18 13.39
CA ASN A 38 -6.55 -12.07 12.23
C ASN A 38 -6.08 -11.41 10.93
N VAL A 39 -5.53 -10.20 11.01
CA VAL A 39 -4.90 -9.51 9.88
C VAL A 39 -3.44 -9.91 9.79
N MET A 40 -2.91 -9.97 8.57
CA MET A 40 -1.49 -10.11 8.30
C MET A 40 -1.07 -8.98 7.38
N MET A 41 -0.14 -8.13 7.83
CA MET A 41 0.47 -7.13 6.96
C MET A 41 1.51 -7.80 6.07
N VAL A 42 1.48 -7.61 4.76
CA VAL A 42 2.38 -8.30 3.83
C VAL A 42 3.12 -7.32 2.94
N SER A 43 4.44 -7.49 2.84
CA SER A 43 5.23 -6.76 1.84
C SER A 43 5.37 -7.58 0.55
N PRO A 44 5.05 -7.02 -0.63
CA PRO A 44 5.17 -7.73 -1.90
C PRO A 44 6.63 -7.93 -2.35
N ASP A 45 7.57 -7.20 -1.75
CA ASP A 45 9.00 -7.35 -1.96
C ASP A 45 9.83 -7.02 -0.70
N ALA A 46 11.15 -7.12 -0.79
CA ALA A 46 12.05 -6.84 0.33
C ALA A 46 12.18 -5.33 0.65
N GLY A 47 11.94 -4.46 -0.33
CA GLY A 47 12.09 -3.01 -0.17
C GLY A 47 10.99 -2.41 0.70
N GLY A 48 9.77 -2.95 0.61
CA GLY A 48 8.62 -2.51 1.41
C GLY A 48 8.62 -2.99 2.87
N ALA A 49 9.60 -3.80 3.31
CA ALA A 49 9.61 -4.44 4.63
C ALA A 49 9.43 -3.45 5.79
N LYS A 50 10.15 -2.32 5.76
CA LYS A 50 10.06 -1.28 6.81
C LYS A 50 8.68 -0.64 6.89
N ARG A 51 8.04 -0.42 5.74
CA ARG A 51 6.70 0.18 5.65
C ARG A 51 5.65 -0.73 6.29
N VAL A 52 5.73 -2.02 5.96
CA VAL A 52 4.81 -3.05 6.49
C VAL A 52 5.03 -3.27 7.97
N ALA A 53 6.29 -3.33 8.44
CA ALA A 53 6.61 -3.45 9.86
C ALA A 53 6.06 -2.27 10.68
N SER A 54 6.25 -1.02 10.22
CA SER A 54 5.69 0.17 10.89
C SER A 54 4.17 0.10 11.06
N LEU A 55 3.46 -0.32 10.00
CA LEU A 55 2.01 -0.49 10.06
C LEU A 55 1.59 -1.62 10.99
N ALA A 56 2.31 -2.75 10.96
CA ALA A 56 2.05 -3.90 11.79
C ALA A 56 2.19 -3.54 13.28
N ASP A 57 3.26 -2.84 13.65
CA ASP A 57 3.50 -2.36 15.01
C ASP A 57 2.37 -1.42 15.50
N LYS A 58 1.91 -0.49 14.64
CA LYS A 58 0.82 0.44 14.98
C LYS A 58 -0.57 -0.21 15.08
N LEU A 59 -0.75 -1.38 14.46
CA LEU A 59 -1.97 -2.18 14.50
C LEU A 59 -1.93 -3.32 15.53
N ASP A 60 -0.79 -3.49 16.21
CA ASP A 60 -0.50 -4.63 17.09
C ASP A 60 -0.78 -5.97 16.39
N THR A 61 -0.24 -6.11 15.18
CA THR A 61 -0.42 -7.30 14.33
C THR A 61 0.91 -7.80 13.81
N GLN A 62 0.90 -8.99 13.23
CA GLN A 62 2.09 -9.61 12.65
C GLN A 62 2.28 -9.14 11.20
N PHE A 63 3.48 -9.36 10.66
CA PHE A 63 3.74 -9.17 9.24
C PHE A 63 4.45 -10.35 8.59
N ALA A 64 4.30 -10.45 7.26
CA ALA A 64 4.99 -11.38 6.39
C ALA A 64 5.64 -10.64 5.21
N LEU A 65 6.54 -11.31 4.52
CA LEU A 65 7.30 -10.74 3.41
C LEU A 65 7.40 -11.73 2.26
N ILE A 66 7.20 -11.25 1.04
CA ILE A 66 7.44 -12.02 -0.17
C ILE A 66 8.80 -11.61 -0.72
N HIS A 67 9.74 -12.55 -0.75
CA HIS A 67 11.05 -12.35 -1.35
C HIS A 67 11.07 -12.95 -2.76
N LYS A 68 11.41 -12.13 -3.76
CA LYS A 68 11.58 -12.58 -5.13
C LYS A 68 13.02 -13.01 -5.36
N GLU A 69 13.26 -14.31 -5.42
CA GLU A 69 14.54 -14.86 -5.87
C GLU A 69 14.64 -14.74 -7.40
N ARG A 70 15.67 -14.04 -7.87
CA ARG A 70 16.00 -13.96 -9.30
C ARG A 70 17.06 -15.02 -9.62
N ALA A 71 16.63 -16.19 -10.05
CA ALA A 71 17.52 -17.19 -10.65
C ALA A 71 17.83 -16.75 -12.10
N LYS A 72 18.93 -15.99 -12.30
CA LYS A 72 19.43 -15.54 -13.62
C LYS A 72 18.46 -14.70 -14.50
N ALA A 73 19.02 -14.08 -15.53
CA ALA A 73 18.22 -13.49 -16.60
C ALA A 73 17.63 -14.63 -17.46
N ASN A 74 16.30 -14.68 -17.60
CA ASN A 74 15.49 -15.65 -18.36
C ASN A 74 14.98 -16.93 -17.66
N GLU A 75 15.16 -17.14 -16.35
CA GLU A 75 14.41 -18.18 -15.63
C GLU A 75 13.21 -17.59 -14.87
N VAL A 76 12.21 -18.43 -14.62
CA VAL A 76 10.99 -18.05 -13.87
C VAL A 76 11.39 -17.71 -12.44
N SER A 77 11.28 -16.43 -12.08
CA SER A 77 11.56 -15.96 -10.72
C SER A 77 10.69 -16.68 -9.69
N ARG A 78 11.32 -17.32 -8.69
CA ARG A 78 10.61 -17.92 -7.55
C ARG A 78 10.30 -16.84 -6.52
N MET A 79 9.09 -16.87 -5.96
CA MET A 79 8.72 -16.03 -4.83
C MET A 79 8.66 -16.92 -3.59
N VAL A 80 9.29 -16.47 -2.50
CA VAL A 80 9.35 -17.17 -1.22
C VAL A 80 8.61 -16.32 -0.19
N LEU A 81 7.60 -16.90 0.45
CA LEU A 81 6.89 -16.26 1.54
C LEU A 81 7.62 -16.52 2.86
N VAL A 82 7.85 -15.47 3.63
CA VAL A 82 8.38 -15.53 5.00
C VAL A 82 7.31 -15.02 5.95
N GLY A 83 6.75 -15.91 6.76
CA GLY A 83 5.65 -15.64 7.70
C GLY A 83 4.50 -16.65 7.55
N ASP A 84 3.65 -16.77 8.58
CA ASP A 84 2.47 -17.65 8.55
C ASP A 84 1.18 -16.85 8.29
N VAL A 85 0.62 -17.08 7.10
CA VAL A 85 -0.56 -16.38 6.57
C VAL A 85 -1.83 -17.22 6.66
N LYS A 86 -1.74 -18.46 7.14
CA LYS A 86 -2.84 -19.43 7.08
C LYS A 86 -4.04 -18.96 7.89
N GLY A 87 -5.20 -18.89 7.23
CA GLY A 87 -6.47 -18.45 7.82
C GLY A 87 -6.57 -16.95 8.09
N LYS A 88 -5.54 -16.15 7.77
CA LYS A 88 -5.50 -14.70 8.02
C LYS A 88 -5.98 -13.89 6.81
N SER A 89 -6.54 -12.71 7.08
CA SER A 89 -6.78 -11.70 6.05
C SER A 89 -5.47 -10.97 5.75
N CYS A 90 -4.91 -11.18 4.57
CA CYS A 90 -3.63 -10.61 4.19
C CYS A 90 -3.82 -9.24 3.53
N ILE A 91 -3.09 -8.24 4.00
CA ILE A 91 -3.08 -6.88 3.44
C ILE A 91 -1.70 -6.62 2.86
N LEU A 92 -1.59 -6.75 1.54
CA LEU A 92 -0.42 -6.33 0.78
C LEU A 92 -0.31 -4.80 0.84
N VAL A 93 0.84 -4.27 1.26
CA VAL A 93 1.06 -2.82 1.28
C VAL A 93 2.28 -2.45 0.45
N ASP A 94 2.09 -1.52 -0.48
CA ASP A 94 3.17 -0.92 -1.27
C ASP A 94 3.00 0.61 -1.39
N ASP A 95 4.02 1.34 -1.86
CA ASP A 95 3.87 2.78 -2.10
C ASP A 95 3.18 3.04 -3.42
N MET A 96 3.41 2.19 -4.42
CA MET A 96 2.81 2.37 -5.74
C MET A 96 2.52 1.06 -6.44
N ALA A 97 1.54 1.09 -7.35
CA ALA A 97 1.27 -0.02 -8.25
C ALA A 97 1.19 0.48 -9.70
N ASP A 98 2.06 -0.05 -10.56
CA ASP A 98 2.09 0.26 -11.98
C ASP A 98 1.33 -0.77 -12.80
N THR A 99 1.97 -1.83 -13.28
CA THR A 99 1.30 -2.86 -14.11
C THR A 99 0.56 -3.93 -13.29
N CYS A 100 0.53 -3.80 -11.95
CA CYS A 100 -0.06 -4.72 -10.96
C CYS A 100 0.43 -6.19 -10.97
N GLY A 101 1.37 -6.56 -11.85
CA GLY A 101 1.79 -7.96 -11.98
C GLY A 101 2.42 -8.56 -10.72
N THR A 102 3.14 -7.75 -9.94
CA THR A 102 3.71 -8.20 -8.65
C THR A 102 2.61 -8.44 -7.61
N LEU A 103 1.65 -7.51 -7.48
CA LEU A 103 0.56 -7.61 -6.52
C LEU A 103 -0.36 -8.80 -6.82
N CYS A 104 -0.72 -9.03 -8.08
CA CYS A 104 -1.55 -10.18 -8.46
C CYS A 104 -0.85 -11.51 -8.12
N LYS A 105 0.43 -11.64 -8.48
CA LYS A 105 1.22 -12.85 -8.15
C LYS A 105 1.37 -13.04 -6.65
N ALA A 106 1.62 -11.97 -5.91
CA ALA A 106 1.67 -12.00 -4.45
C ALA A 106 0.34 -12.49 -3.86
N SER A 107 -0.78 -12.01 -4.39
CA SER A 107 -2.12 -12.47 -3.99
C SER A 107 -2.32 -13.96 -4.23
N ASP A 108 -1.93 -14.47 -5.39
CA ASP A 108 -2.09 -15.89 -5.72
C ASP A 108 -1.25 -16.78 -4.78
N ILE A 109 -0.03 -16.36 -4.45
CA ILE A 109 0.84 -17.08 -3.50
C ILE A 109 0.24 -17.10 -2.10
N LEU A 110 -0.23 -15.95 -1.61
CA LEU A 110 -0.82 -15.86 -0.28
C LEU A 110 -2.03 -16.78 -0.13
N LEU A 111 -2.90 -16.85 -1.14
CA LEU A 111 -4.04 -17.75 -1.15
C LEU A 111 -3.62 -19.22 -1.26
N ALA A 112 -2.60 -19.54 -2.06
CA ALA A 112 -2.05 -20.89 -2.15
C ALA A 112 -1.46 -21.38 -0.81
N GLU A 113 -0.88 -20.46 -0.03
CA GLU A 113 -0.37 -20.71 1.34
C GLU A 113 -1.48 -20.67 2.41
N GLY A 114 -2.75 -20.52 1.99
CA GLY A 114 -3.91 -20.66 2.86
C GLY A 114 -4.41 -19.37 3.51
N ALA A 115 -4.04 -18.19 2.98
CA ALA A 115 -4.69 -16.94 3.38
C ALA A 115 -6.20 -16.99 3.14
N LYS A 116 -6.98 -16.36 4.04
CA LYS A 116 -8.44 -16.31 3.94
C LYS A 116 -8.90 -15.42 2.78
N GLU A 117 -8.23 -14.28 2.64
CA GLU A 117 -8.47 -13.28 1.60
C GLU A 117 -7.23 -12.41 1.46
N VAL A 118 -7.10 -11.74 0.32
CA VAL A 118 -6.01 -10.79 0.08
C VAL A 118 -6.57 -9.46 -0.39
N ILE A 119 -6.10 -8.38 0.24
CA ILE A 119 -6.34 -7.00 -0.16
C ILE A 119 -4.99 -6.37 -0.48
N ALA A 120 -4.95 -5.48 -1.47
CA ALA A 120 -3.80 -4.64 -1.72
C ALA A 120 -4.12 -3.18 -1.34
N ILE A 121 -3.19 -2.50 -0.68
CA ILE A 121 -3.26 -1.07 -0.40
C ILE A 121 -2.00 -0.43 -0.95
N VAL A 122 -2.15 0.53 -1.85
CA VAL A 122 -1.03 1.30 -2.40
C VAL A 122 -1.28 2.79 -2.29
N THR A 123 -0.27 3.61 -1.97
CA THR A 123 -0.48 5.06 -1.98
C THR A 123 -0.79 5.54 -3.39
N HIS A 124 0.06 5.21 -4.36
CA HIS A 124 0.01 5.70 -5.73
C HIS A 124 -0.46 4.61 -6.70
N GLY A 125 -1.73 4.65 -7.09
CA GLY A 125 -2.25 3.81 -8.18
C GLY A 125 -1.90 4.40 -9.54
N ILE A 126 -0.82 3.92 -10.18
CA ILE A 126 -0.42 4.34 -11.54
C ILE A 126 -1.25 3.56 -12.57
N PHE A 127 -1.43 2.26 -12.35
CA PHE A 127 -2.31 1.37 -13.12
C PHE A 127 -2.13 1.44 -14.65
N SER A 128 -0.88 1.43 -15.14
CA SER A 128 -0.61 1.52 -16.58
C SER A 128 -0.80 0.18 -17.32
N GLY A 129 -0.97 0.28 -18.64
CA GLY A 129 -1.11 -0.87 -19.53
C GLY A 129 -2.29 -1.76 -19.14
N ASN A 130 -2.06 -3.06 -19.00
CA ASN A 130 -3.11 -4.03 -18.67
C ASN A 130 -3.38 -4.16 -17.16
N ALA A 131 -3.05 -3.15 -16.35
CA ALA A 131 -3.23 -3.21 -14.90
C ALA A 131 -4.69 -3.49 -14.51
N ILE A 132 -5.66 -2.78 -15.12
CA ILE A 132 -7.09 -2.96 -14.81
C ILE A 132 -7.59 -4.34 -15.20
N GLU A 133 -7.22 -4.83 -16.38
CA GLU A 133 -7.54 -6.19 -16.83
C GLU A 133 -7.00 -7.23 -15.84
N ARG A 134 -5.74 -7.07 -15.42
CA ARG A 134 -5.11 -7.96 -14.44
C ARG A 134 -5.79 -7.91 -13.08
N LEU A 135 -6.18 -6.73 -12.61
CA LEU A 135 -6.87 -6.57 -11.34
C LEU A 135 -8.23 -7.25 -11.36
N ASN A 136 -9.02 -7.04 -12.42
CA ASN A 136 -10.32 -7.68 -12.61
C ASN A 136 -10.24 -9.20 -12.73
N GLY A 137 -9.17 -9.72 -13.32
CA GLY A 137 -8.90 -11.16 -13.42
C GLY A 137 -8.10 -11.74 -12.25
N SER A 138 -7.77 -10.94 -11.23
CA SER A 138 -6.93 -11.39 -10.12
C SER A 138 -7.72 -12.02 -8.98
N SER A 139 -6.99 -12.66 -8.08
CA SER A 139 -7.54 -13.22 -6.84
C SER A 139 -7.65 -12.18 -5.70
N LEU A 140 -7.38 -10.90 -5.97
CA LEU A 140 -7.52 -9.83 -4.98
C LEU A 140 -9.00 -9.59 -4.68
N LYS A 141 -9.36 -9.56 -3.40
CA LYS A 141 -10.71 -9.15 -2.97
C LYS A 141 -10.96 -7.67 -3.24
N LYS A 142 -9.93 -6.86 -3.02
CA LYS A 142 -9.98 -5.39 -3.15
C LYS A 142 -8.59 -4.83 -3.39
N ILE A 143 -8.50 -3.74 -4.15
CA ILE A 143 -7.33 -2.88 -4.20
C ILE A 143 -7.75 -1.47 -3.76
N VAL A 144 -7.04 -0.93 -2.78
CA VAL A 144 -7.27 0.40 -2.21
C VAL A 144 -6.12 1.28 -2.64
N CYS A 145 -6.41 2.49 -3.11
CA CYS A 145 -5.36 3.48 -3.33
C CYS A 145 -5.82 4.91 -3.04
N THR A 146 -4.89 5.85 -3.01
CA THR A 146 -5.25 7.26 -2.84
C THR A 146 -5.59 7.92 -4.17
N ASN A 147 -6.29 9.05 -4.12
CA ASN A 147 -6.48 9.92 -5.29
C ASN A 147 -5.25 10.81 -5.59
N SER A 148 -4.03 10.40 -5.22
CA SER A 148 -2.80 11.09 -5.65
C SER A 148 -2.59 11.08 -7.17
N MET A 149 -3.24 10.15 -7.87
CA MET A 149 -3.26 10.02 -9.32
C MET A 149 -4.71 10.15 -9.82
N PRO A 150 -4.93 10.62 -11.07
CA PRO A 150 -6.26 10.65 -11.66
C PRO A 150 -6.77 9.22 -11.95
N LEU A 151 -7.88 8.83 -11.30
CA LEU A 151 -8.40 7.46 -11.31
C LEU A 151 -9.84 7.34 -11.82
N SER A 152 -10.45 8.42 -12.31
CA SER A 152 -11.88 8.46 -12.65
C SER A 152 -12.32 7.41 -13.66
N GLU A 153 -11.48 7.10 -14.66
CA GLU A 153 -11.78 6.05 -15.65
C GLU A 153 -11.48 4.64 -15.09
N HIS A 154 -10.41 4.49 -14.31
CA HIS A 154 -10.04 3.23 -13.69
C HIS A 154 -11.14 2.69 -12.76
N VAL A 155 -11.77 3.57 -11.96
CA VAL A 155 -12.86 3.19 -11.04
C VAL A 155 -14.07 2.64 -11.77
N LYS A 156 -14.41 3.20 -12.94
CA LYS A 156 -15.54 2.71 -13.76
C LYS A 156 -15.28 1.31 -14.32
N GLN A 157 -14.01 0.98 -14.58
CA GLN A 157 -13.59 -0.25 -15.22
C GLN A 157 -13.17 -1.35 -14.22
N CYS A 158 -12.89 -0.98 -12.96
CA CYS A 158 -12.35 -1.88 -11.94
C CYS A 158 -13.25 -1.91 -10.70
N PRO A 159 -14.19 -2.87 -10.59
CA PRO A 159 -15.14 -2.94 -9.48
C PRO A 159 -14.51 -3.17 -8.10
N ILE A 160 -13.29 -3.72 -8.07
CA ILE A 160 -12.54 -4.00 -6.84
C ILE A 160 -11.65 -2.83 -6.39
N LEU A 161 -11.61 -1.73 -7.16
CA LEU A 161 -10.83 -0.54 -6.85
C LEU A 161 -11.59 0.40 -5.91
N GLU A 162 -10.99 0.69 -4.76
CA GLU A 162 -11.49 1.67 -3.79
C GLU A 162 -10.51 2.84 -3.66
N ILE A 163 -11.04 4.05 -3.49
CA ILE A 163 -10.26 5.27 -3.37
C ILE A 163 -10.37 5.83 -1.95
N VAL A 164 -9.21 6.12 -1.36
CA VAL A 164 -9.08 6.94 -0.15
C VAL A 164 -8.76 8.37 -0.56
N ASP A 165 -9.62 9.30 -0.18
CA ASP A 165 -9.38 10.72 -0.45
C ASP A 165 -8.26 11.27 0.46
N ILE A 166 -7.24 11.87 -0.16
CA ILE A 166 -6.15 12.58 0.52
C ILE A 166 -6.26 14.11 0.42
N SER A 167 -7.31 14.63 -0.21
CA SER A 167 -7.55 16.07 -0.33
C SER A 167 -7.55 16.81 1.02
N PRO A 168 -8.10 16.26 2.13
CA PRO A 168 -8.05 16.94 3.43
C PRO A 168 -6.63 17.08 3.98
N ILE A 169 -5.77 16.07 3.76
CA ILE A 169 -4.38 16.09 4.21
C ILE A 169 -3.59 17.15 3.43
N LEU A 170 -3.80 17.22 2.12
CA LEU A 170 -3.14 18.20 1.26
C LEU A 170 -3.59 19.62 1.60
N ALA A 171 -4.90 19.83 1.79
CA ALA A 171 -5.45 21.12 2.18
C ALA A 171 -4.90 21.59 3.54
N GLU A 172 -4.86 20.70 4.53
CA GLU A 172 -4.36 21.01 5.86
C GLU A 172 -2.84 21.25 5.87
N ALA A 173 -2.08 20.53 5.05
CA ALA A 173 -0.65 20.79 4.88
C ALA A 173 -0.40 22.19 4.31
N ILE A 174 -1.15 22.58 3.26
CA ILE A 174 -1.06 23.94 2.68
C ILE A 174 -1.44 25.00 3.71
N ARG A 175 -2.54 24.80 4.44
CA ARG A 175 -3.01 25.73 5.49
C ARG A 175 -1.96 25.92 6.58
N ARG A 176 -1.38 24.82 7.09
CA ARG A 176 -0.34 24.86 8.13
C ARG A 176 0.92 25.54 7.64
N LEU A 177 1.39 25.21 6.43
CA LEU A 177 2.55 25.83 5.83
C LEU A 177 2.36 27.34 5.67
N HIS A 178 1.18 27.77 5.20
CA HIS A 178 0.84 29.19 5.07
C HIS A 178 0.83 29.92 6.43
N ASN A 179 0.36 29.26 7.49
CA ASN A 179 0.23 29.85 8.82
C ASN A 179 1.47 29.69 9.73
N GLY A 180 2.53 29.03 9.26
CA GLY A 180 3.70 28.70 10.10
C GLY A 180 3.42 27.67 11.19
N GLU A 181 2.41 26.83 11.01
CA GLU A 181 2.04 25.77 11.94
C GLU A 181 2.78 24.46 11.65
N SER A 182 2.91 23.61 12.67
CA SER A 182 3.61 22.33 12.55
C SER A 182 2.90 21.37 11.58
N ILE A 183 3.58 20.98 10.50
CA ILE A 183 3.13 19.95 9.55
C ILE A 183 3.29 18.54 10.13
N SER A 184 4.23 18.32 11.04
CA SER A 184 4.51 16.99 11.61
C SER A 184 3.33 16.37 12.35
N TYR A 185 2.34 17.17 12.75
CA TYR A 185 1.05 16.69 13.25
C TYR A 185 0.38 15.70 12.27
N LEU A 186 0.47 15.97 10.96
CA LEU A 186 -0.18 15.18 9.90
C LEU A 186 0.49 13.82 9.67
N PHE A 187 1.71 13.61 10.18
CA PHE A 187 2.41 12.33 9.98
C PHE A 187 1.83 11.21 10.84
N ASN A 188 1.08 11.55 11.90
CA ASN A 188 0.52 10.58 12.85
C ASN A 188 -1.00 10.70 13.03
N ASN A 189 -1.63 11.74 12.48
CA ASN A 189 -3.04 12.03 12.70
C ASN A 189 -3.79 12.19 11.38
N VAL A 190 -4.98 11.60 11.30
CA VAL A 190 -5.88 11.78 10.16
C VAL A 190 -6.61 13.11 10.28
N VAL A 191 -6.71 13.82 9.15
CA VAL A 191 -7.57 15.00 9.02
C VAL A 191 -8.90 14.52 8.45
N VAL A 192 -9.99 14.85 9.14
CA VAL A 192 -11.37 14.51 8.76
C VAL A 192 -12.08 15.78 8.30
#